data_AF-A0A531LKE8-F1
#
_entry.id   AF-A0A531LKE8-F1
#
_cell.length_a   1.000
_cell.length_b   1.000
_cell.length_c   1.000
_cell.angle_alpha   90.00
_cell.angle_beta   90.00
_cell.angle_gamma   90.00
#
_symmetry.space_group_name_H-M   'P 1'
#
loop_
_entity.id
_entity.type
_entity.pdbx_description
1 polymer ?
#
loop_
_entity_poly.entity_id
_entity_poly.type
_entity_poly.pdbx_seq_one_letter_code
_entity_poly.pdbx_strand_id
1 'polypeptide(L)' 'GTRIDPSAIRNVALFTVEGENDDISGLGQTKAAQDLCVNIPADRKAHYMQPAVGHYGVFNGSRFRSEIVPRIVDFITSYG' A
#
# COMPACT_ATOMS: atom_id res chain seq x y z
N GLY A 1 12.81 -20.28 -13.38
CA GLY A 1 12.22 -18.93 -13.49
C GLY A 1 13.30 -17.89 -13.30
N THR A 2 13.03 -16.63 -13.65
CA THR A 2 13.96 -15.50 -13.45
C THR A 2 13.72 -14.88 -12.08
N ARG A 3 14.80 -14.64 -11.33
CA ARG A 3 14.71 -13.98 -10.01
C ARG A 3 14.39 -12.49 -10.20
N ILE A 4 13.40 -11.99 -9.48
CA ILE A 4 13.05 -10.56 -9.43
C ILE A 4 13.85 -9.90 -8.30
N ASP A 5 14.38 -8.71 -8.56
CA ASP A 5 15.07 -7.87 -7.58
C ASP A 5 14.27 -6.57 -7.33
N PRO A 6 13.51 -6.50 -6.22
CA PRO A 6 12.77 -5.29 -5.84
C PRO A 6 13.66 -4.07 -5.53
N SER A 7 14.96 -4.27 -5.28
CA SER A 7 15.91 -3.17 -5.05
C SER A 7 16.14 -2.31 -6.29
N ALA A 8 15.76 -2.79 -7.48
CA ALA A 8 15.81 -2.01 -8.72
C ALA A 8 14.84 -0.80 -8.72
N ILE A 9 13.83 -0.77 -7.85
CA ILE A 9 12.87 0.32 -7.74
C ILE A 9 13.47 1.48 -6.93
N ARG A 10 13.54 2.67 -7.54
CA ARG A 10 14.26 3.83 -6.95
C ARG A 10 13.52 5.16 -7.06
N ASN A 11 12.86 5.42 -8.19
CA ASN A 11 12.41 6.76 -8.57
C ASN A 11 10.89 6.95 -8.41
N VAL A 12 10.29 6.32 -7.40
CA VAL A 12 8.86 6.37 -7.13
C VAL A 12 8.62 6.49 -5.63
N ALA A 13 7.43 6.92 -5.24
CA ALA A 13 6.93 6.78 -3.87
C ALA A 13 6.09 5.50 -3.76
N LEU A 14 6.09 4.86 -2.60
CA LEU A 14 5.39 3.59 -2.36
C LEU A 14 4.35 3.71 -1.25
N PHE A 15 3.09 3.52 -1.61
CA PHE A 15 1.98 3.45 -0.65
C PHE A 15 1.31 2.08 -0.71
N THR A 16 1.27 1.39 0.42
CA THR A 16 0.62 0.09 0.57
C THR A 16 -0.65 0.22 1.41
N VAL A 17 -1.75 -0.39 0.96
CA VAL A 17 -3.04 -0.41 1.68
C VAL A 17 -3.46 -1.86 1.93
N GLU A 18 -3.85 -2.19 3.15
CA GLU A 18 -4.33 -3.53 3.55
C GLU A 18 -5.70 -3.43 4.25
N GLY A 19 -6.47 -4.51 4.22
CA GLY A 19 -7.70 -4.65 5.00
C GLY A 19 -7.45 -5.48 6.25
N GLU A 20 -8.00 -5.07 7.39
CA GLU A 20 -7.87 -5.80 8.67
C GLU A 20 -8.36 -7.26 8.58
N ASN A 21 -9.45 -7.47 7.85
CA ASN A 21 -10.13 -8.76 7.71
C ASN A 21 -9.94 -9.34 6.30
N ASP A 22 -8.84 -9.01 5.61
CA ASP A 22 -8.53 -9.55 4.29
C ASP A 22 -8.10 -11.01 4.40
N ASP A 23 -8.88 -11.90 3.79
CA ASP A 23 -8.67 -13.35 3.76
C ASP A 23 -7.97 -13.84 2.48
N ILE A 24 -7.71 -12.95 1.51
CA ILE A 24 -7.02 -13.24 0.24
C ILE A 24 -5.56 -12.82 0.33
N SER A 25 -5.31 -11.55 0.67
CA SER A 25 -3.99 -10.99 0.96
C SER A 25 -3.92 -10.61 2.43
N GLY A 26 -3.61 -11.61 3.26
CA GLY A 26 -3.59 -11.45 4.72
C GLY A 26 -2.67 -10.30 5.17
N LEU A 27 -2.98 -9.76 6.36
CA LEU A 27 -2.23 -8.66 6.98
C LEU A 27 -0.72 -8.90 6.95
N GLY A 28 0.03 -7.89 6.50
CA GLY A 28 1.47 -7.91 6.37
C GLY A 28 2.00 -8.30 4.99
N GLN A 29 1.23 -9.00 4.14
CA GLN A 29 1.72 -9.44 2.82
C GLN A 29 1.97 -8.27 1.88
N THR A 30 1.07 -7.29 1.85
CA THR A 30 1.23 -6.07 1.04
C THR A 30 2.25 -5.15 1.70
N LYS A 31 2.24 -5.06 3.04
CA LYS A 31 3.24 -4.29 3.80
C LYS A 31 4.67 -4.76 3.55
N ALA A 32 4.90 -6.05 3.31
CA ALA A 32 6.23 -6.58 3.02
C ALA A 32 6.93 -5.91 1.83
N ALA A 33 6.17 -5.32 0.89
CA ALA A 33 6.74 -4.52 -0.20
C ALA A 33 7.59 -3.34 0.31
N GLN A 34 7.27 -2.79 1.49
CA GLN A 34 8.04 -1.71 2.13
C GLN A 34 9.47 -2.12 2.46
N ASP A 35 9.64 -3.35 2.95
CA ASP A 35 10.94 -3.92 3.31
C ASP A 35 11.70 -4.39 2.07
N LEU A 36 10.99 -4.91 1.06
CA LEU A 36 11.58 -5.37 -0.19
C LEU A 36 12.12 -4.22 -1.06
N CYS A 37 11.39 -3.10 -1.13
CA CYS A 37 11.77 -1.94 -1.95
C CYS A 37 12.79 -1.06 -1.23
N VAL A 38 13.95 -1.61 -0.87
CA VAL A 38 14.96 -0.99 0.01
C VAL A 38 15.49 0.36 -0.47
N ASN A 39 15.49 0.60 -1.79
CA ASN A 39 16.05 1.81 -2.38
C ASN A 39 15.03 2.95 -2.56
N ILE A 40 13.78 2.76 -2.13
CA ILE A 40 12.83 3.86 -1.98
C ILE A 40 13.10 4.53 -0.61
N PRO A 41 13.36 5.85 -0.56
CA PRO A 41 13.55 6.58 0.69
C PRO A 41 12.39 6.39 1.69
N ALA A 42 12.69 6.33 2.99
CA ALA A 42 11.69 6.06 4.03
C ALA A 42 10.61 7.15 4.11
N ASP A 43 10.96 8.40 3.84
CA ASP A 43 10.04 9.53 3.74
C ASP A 43 9.13 9.47 2.51
N ARG A 44 9.41 8.61 1.52
CA ARG A 44 8.55 8.36 0.35
C ARG A 44 7.78 7.04 0.46
N LYS A 45 7.75 6.45 1.65
CA LYS A 45 7.03 5.21 1.96
C LYS A 45 5.88 5.50 2.91
N ALA A 46 4.73 4.91 2.63
CA ALA A 46 3.58 4.95 3.52
C ALA A 46 2.88 3.58 3.55
N HIS A 47 2.31 3.24 4.70
CA HIS A 47 1.49 2.05 4.87
C HIS A 47 0.22 2.40 5.66
N TYR A 48 -0.92 1.91 5.20
CA TYR A 48 -2.19 2.09 5.87
C TYR A 48 -2.95 0.76 5.92
N MET A 49 -3.38 0.38 7.12
CA MET A 49 -4.29 -0.74 7.33
C MET A 49 -5.69 -0.15 7.59
N GLN A 50 -6.66 -0.51 6.76
CA GLN A 50 -8.05 -0.10 6.89
C GLN A 50 -8.78 -1.02 7.88
N PRO A 51 -9.29 -0.48 8.99
CA PRO A 51 -10.05 -1.27 9.95
C PRO A 51 -11.35 -1.83 9.36
N ALA A 52 -11.74 -3.00 9.85
CA ALA A 52 -13.03 -3.65 9.66
C ALA A 52 -13.43 -3.94 8.19
N VAL A 53 -12.50 -3.96 7.25
CA VAL A 53 -12.76 -4.34 5.84
C VAL A 53 -12.02 -5.62 5.48
N GLY A 54 -12.66 -6.44 4.64
CA GLY A 54 -11.99 -7.53 3.92
C GLY A 54 -11.38 -7.06 2.60
N HIS A 55 -10.95 -8.02 1.77
CA HIS A 55 -10.21 -7.76 0.53
C HIS A 55 -10.84 -6.68 -0.36
N TYR A 56 -12.11 -6.84 -0.71
CA TYR A 56 -12.80 -5.91 -1.62
C TYR A 56 -13.04 -4.51 -1.00
N GLY A 57 -13.05 -4.40 0.32
CA GLY A 57 -13.29 -3.12 0.99
C GLY A 57 -12.11 -2.15 0.94
N VAL A 58 -10.92 -2.61 0.49
CA VAL A 58 -9.76 -1.73 0.28
C VAL A 58 -9.85 -0.93 -1.03
N PHE A 59 -10.75 -1.31 -1.95
CA PHE A 59 -10.94 -0.62 -3.24
C PHE A 59 -12.42 -0.45 -3.65
N ASN A 60 -13.37 -0.79 -2.78
CA ASN A 60 -14.80 -0.65 -3.03
C ASN A 60 -15.56 -0.21 -1.77
N GLY A 61 -16.78 0.32 -1.96
CA GLY A 61 -17.71 0.64 -0.88
C GLY A 61 -17.56 2.06 -0.34
N SER A 62 -18.36 2.37 0.68
CA SER A 62 -18.36 3.68 1.34
C SER A 62 -17.04 3.96 2.03
N ARG A 63 -16.50 3.00 2.80
CA ARG A 63 -15.22 3.15 3.50
C ARG A 63 -14.06 3.44 2.57
N PHE A 64 -13.97 2.77 1.41
CA PHE A 64 -12.97 3.12 0.40
C PHE A 64 -13.07 4.60 0.00
N ARG A 65 -14.27 5.07 -0.35
CA ARG A 65 -14.49 6.46 -0.78
C ARG A 65 -14.24 7.49 0.32
N SER A 66 -14.65 7.21 1.56
CA SER A 66 -14.57 8.17 2.66
C SER A 66 -13.23 8.15 3.40
N GLU A 67 -12.49 7.03 3.35
CA GLU A 67 -11.28 6.85 4.17
C GLU A 67 -10.04 6.59 3.30
N ILE A 68 -10.08 5.68 2.34
CA ILE A 68 -8.88 5.29 1.59
C ILE A 68 -8.58 6.28 0.46
N VAL A 69 -9.59 6.69 -0.32
CA VAL A 69 -9.42 7.62 -1.45
C VAL A 69 -8.75 8.93 -1.03
N PRO A 70 -9.17 9.63 0.05
CA PRO A 70 -8.48 10.83 0.51
C PRO A 70 -7.00 10.61 0.78
N ARG A 71 -6.64 9.48 1.42
CA ARG A 71 -5.23 9.14 1.69
C ARG A 71 -4.42 8.89 0.41
N ILE A 72 -5.03 8.26 -0.59
CA ILE A 72 -4.41 8.09 -1.92
C ILE A 72 -4.16 9.46 -2.57
N VAL A 73 -5.16 10.35 -2.55
CA VAL A 73 -5.05 11.71 -3.11
C VAL A 73 -3.98 12.52 -2.39
N ASP A 74 -3.95 12.48 -1.06
CA ASP A 74 -2.94 13.18 -0.25
C ASP A 74 -1.53 12.65 -0.55
N PHE A 75 -1.37 11.33 -0.67
CA PHE A 75 -0.10 10.69 -1.01
C PHE A 75 0.38 11.11 -2.40
N ILE A 76 -0.49 11.05 -3.42
CA ILE A 76 -0.16 11.48 -4.79
C ILE A 76 0.18 12.97 -4.81
N THR A 77 -0.56 13.81 -4.08
CA THR A 77 -0.29 15.25 -4.02
C THR A 77 1.05 15.56 -3.34
N SER A 78 1.48 14.72 -2.39
CA SER A 78 2.74 14.90 -1.65
C SER A 78 3.98 14.45 -2.43
N TYR A 79 3.86 13.49 -3.36
CA TYR A 79 5.01 12.85 -4.02
C TYR A 79 4.93 12.72 -5.54
N GLY A 80 3.82 13.15 -6.16
CA GLY A 80 3.56 13.10 -7.60
C GLY A 80 3.99 14.34 -8.37
#